data_AF-A0A0S7WMV3-F1
#
_entry.id   AF-A0A0S7WMV3-F1
#
_cell.length_a   1.000
_cell.length_b   1.000
_cell.length_c   1.000
_cell.angle_alpha   90.00
_cell.angle_beta   90.00
_cell.angle_gamma   90.00
#
_symmetry.space_group_name_H-M   'P 1'
#
loop_
_entity.id
_entity.type
_entity.pdbx_description
1 polymer ?
#
loop_
_entity_poly.entity_id
_entity_poly.type
_entity_poly.pdbx_seq_one_letter_code
_entity_poly.pdbx_strand_id
1 'polypeptide(L)'
;WGGGGIGCAYSAGLIMENTFAENSADSVGGGIGVGWQSSLAMVENTMAGNVAPFGGAVWCDSACTVTMINSILWGDSAALGREICMENRYEVYVAPGCVLNWGDGNIDAFPEFVLRSKQDYRLLWGSPCIDAGHPDTLDPDNTRCDMGAYYFDQTEYMTLYLSPDGAVVVPGGLLGVTYTVINRWAQPETFWVQTEVQLPGGGTLNVIGPDRYTLPPDFTVQRYLTHNVPMGAPLGLYAYRSRIGVPPFMIYDEYHFPFWVVAP
;
A
#
# COMPACT_ATOMS: atom_id res chain seq x y z
N TRP A 1 26.05 5.50 -8.00
CA TRP A 1 25.09 4.43 -8.27
C TRP A 1 24.42 4.07 -6.96
N GLY A 2 23.10 3.98 -6.97
CA GLY A 2 22.25 3.78 -5.81
C GLY A 2 20.81 4.03 -6.26
N GLY A 3 19.86 3.27 -5.71
CA GLY A 3 18.46 3.44 -6.05
C GLY A 3 17.82 4.67 -5.42
N GLY A 4 16.63 5.03 -5.87
CA GLY A 4 15.89 6.20 -5.36
C GLY A 4 15.37 5.98 -3.94
N GLY A 5 14.98 4.75 -3.61
CA GLY A 5 14.69 4.31 -2.23
C GLY A 5 15.92 3.68 -1.55
N ILE A 6 16.48 2.60 -2.13
CA ILE A 6 17.60 1.85 -1.54
C ILE A 6 18.74 1.64 -2.55
N GLY A 7 19.98 1.85 -2.11
CA GLY A 7 21.20 1.45 -2.83
C GLY A 7 21.98 0.38 -2.07
N CYS A 8 22.23 -0.78 -2.69
CA CYS A 8 23.02 -1.86 -2.11
C CYS A 8 24.40 -1.99 -2.78
N ALA A 9 25.43 -2.17 -1.97
CA ALA A 9 26.82 -2.37 -2.39
C ALA A 9 27.51 -3.36 -1.46
N TYR A 10 28.17 -4.40 -1.99
CA TYR A 10 28.86 -5.44 -1.22
C TYR A 10 27.99 -6.04 -0.09
N SER A 11 26.67 -6.14 -0.31
CA SER A 11 25.66 -6.37 0.73
C SER A 11 24.82 -7.60 0.46
N ALA A 12 24.49 -8.37 1.48
CA ALA A 12 23.49 -9.42 1.43
C ALA A 12 22.38 -9.15 2.47
N GLY A 13 21.12 -9.36 2.11
CA GLY A 13 20.00 -9.02 3.00
C GLY A 13 18.64 -9.49 2.50
N LEU A 14 17.67 -9.41 3.42
CA LEU A 14 16.24 -9.63 3.18
C LEU A 14 15.53 -8.27 3.26
N ILE A 15 14.66 -7.99 2.28
CA ILE A 15 13.76 -6.84 2.29
C ILE A 15 12.35 -7.40 2.19
N MET A 16 11.51 -7.15 3.20
CA MET A 16 10.15 -7.71 3.27
C MET A 16 9.15 -6.74 3.88
N GLU A 17 7.87 -6.86 3.51
CA GLU A 17 6.77 -6.02 4.01
C GLU A 17 6.96 -4.50 3.74
N ASN A 18 7.71 -4.13 2.69
CA ASN A 18 8.02 -2.73 2.36
C ASN A 18 7.28 -2.24 1.10
N THR A 19 6.81 -0.99 1.15
CA THR A 19 6.30 -0.25 -0.02
C THR A 19 7.34 0.75 -0.51
N PHE A 20 7.80 0.57 -1.75
CA PHE A 20 8.65 1.51 -2.48
C PHE A 20 7.79 2.24 -3.52
N ALA A 21 7.31 3.43 -3.19
CA ALA A 21 6.35 4.16 -4.01
C ALA A 21 6.90 5.48 -4.54
N GLU A 22 6.73 5.73 -5.83
CA GLU A 22 6.97 7.02 -6.51
C GLU A 22 8.41 7.59 -6.27
N ASN A 23 9.40 6.74 -5.99
CA ASN A 23 10.81 7.14 -5.82
C ASN A 23 11.46 7.46 -7.18
N SER A 24 12.54 8.24 -7.20
CA SER A 24 13.24 8.57 -8.46
C SER A 24 14.75 8.50 -8.31
N ALA A 25 15.43 8.01 -9.34
CA ALA A 25 16.90 7.95 -9.43
C ALA A 25 17.42 8.44 -10.79
N ASP A 26 18.44 9.31 -10.78
CA ASP A 26 19.08 9.85 -11.99
C ASP A 26 19.84 8.80 -12.84
N SER A 27 19.86 7.53 -12.42
CA SER A 27 20.67 6.48 -13.02
C SER A 27 20.01 5.11 -13.01
N VAL A 28 19.90 4.45 -11.86
CA VAL A 28 19.54 3.02 -11.77
C VAL A 28 18.62 2.75 -10.59
N GLY A 29 17.62 1.89 -10.77
CA GLY A 29 16.82 1.34 -9.67
C GLY A 29 15.96 2.38 -8.96
N GLY A 30 14.89 2.85 -9.60
CA GLY A 30 14.03 3.91 -9.05
C GLY A 30 13.57 3.58 -7.62
N GLY A 31 13.10 2.35 -7.39
CA GLY A 31 12.95 1.77 -6.05
C GLY A 31 14.30 1.34 -5.46
N ILE A 32 14.91 0.29 -6.02
CA ILE A 32 16.13 -0.33 -5.48
C ILE A 32 17.22 -0.54 -6.56
N GLY A 33 18.44 -0.06 -6.28
CA GLY A 33 19.63 -0.30 -7.10
C GLY A 33 20.62 -1.25 -6.42
N VAL A 34 20.85 -2.42 -7.03
CA VAL A 34 21.66 -3.52 -6.46
C VAL A 34 22.98 -3.67 -7.24
N GLY A 35 24.07 -3.14 -6.70
CA GLY A 35 25.39 -3.16 -7.34
C GLY A 35 26.47 -3.88 -6.54
N TRP A 36 27.63 -4.10 -7.16
CA TRP A 36 28.88 -4.52 -6.50
C TRP A 36 28.74 -5.81 -5.67
N GLN A 37 28.50 -6.95 -6.33
CA GLN A 37 28.50 -8.27 -5.68
C GLN A 37 27.49 -8.41 -4.52
N SER A 38 26.35 -7.75 -4.63
CA SER A 38 25.26 -7.80 -3.64
C SER A 38 24.24 -8.91 -3.95
N SER A 39 23.59 -9.44 -2.92
CA SER A 39 22.56 -10.48 -3.05
C SER A 39 21.35 -10.19 -2.16
N LEU A 40 20.20 -9.88 -2.76
CA LEU A 40 18.96 -9.60 -2.03
C LEU A 40 17.92 -10.72 -2.19
N ALA A 41 17.22 -11.00 -1.09
CA ALA A 41 15.93 -11.68 -1.10
C ALA A 41 14.82 -10.64 -0.88
N MET A 42 13.73 -10.75 -1.63
CA MET A 42 12.58 -9.85 -1.58
C MET A 42 11.28 -10.65 -1.47
N VAL A 43 10.50 -10.38 -0.43
CA VAL A 43 9.29 -11.13 -0.03
C VAL A 43 8.21 -10.12 0.37
N GLU A 44 6.94 -10.25 -0.03
CA GLU A 44 5.87 -9.30 0.35
C GLU A 44 6.25 -7.80 0.20
N ASN A 45 6.74 -7.38 -0.98
CA ASN A 45 7.01 -5.95 -1.26
C ASN A 45 6.08 -5.40 -2.33
N THR A 46 5.70 -4.13 -2.22
CA THR A 46 5.03 -3.39 -3.30
C THR A 46 5.95 -2.31 -3.84
N MET A 47 6.27 -2.37 -5.13
CA MET A 47 6.91 -1.29 -5.88
C MET A 47 5.92 -0.72 -6.89
N ALA A 48 5.77 0.61 -6.92
CA ALA A 48 4.89 1.26 -7.89
C ALA A 48 5.24 2.73 -8.13
N GLY A 49 5.24 3.14 -9.41
CA GLY A 49 5.47 4.53 -9.84
C GLY A 49 6.89 5.05 -9.72
N ASN A 50 7.84 4.20 -9.33
CA ASN A 50 9.25 4.54 -9.24
C ASN A 50 9.84 4.79 -10.64
N VAL A 51 10.81 5.70 -10.73
CA VAL A 51 11.35 6.20 -12.01
C VAL A 51 12.88 6.16 -12.03
N ALA A 52 13.47 5.52 -13.04
CA ALA A 52 14.91 5.59 -13.30
C ALA A 52 15.25 5.35 -14.78
N PRO A 53 16.41 5.80 -15.30
CA PRO A 53 16.85 5.43 -16.66
C PRO A 53 16.92 3.91 -16.92
N PHE A 54 17.34 3.12 -15.93
CA PHE A 54 17.35 1.65 -15.98
C PHE A 54 16.73 1.06 -14.71
N GLY A 55 15.74 0.16 -14.84
CA GLY A 55 15.08 -0.49 -13.71
C GLY A 55 14.24 0.49 -12.90
N GLY A 56 12.97 0.69 -13.27
CA GLY A 56 12.09 1.62 -12.57
C GLY A 56 11.84 1.14 -11.14
N ALA A 57 11.45 -0.12 -10.98
CA ALA A 57 11.36 -0.78 -9.68
C ALA A 57 12.77 -1.17 -9.17
N VAL A 58 13.44 -2.05 -9.90
CA VAL A 58 14.71 -2.68 -9.49
C VAL A 58 15.73 -2.65 -10.62
N TRP A 59 16.95 -2.22 -10.32
CA TRP A 59 18.12 -2.46 -11.16
C TRP A 59 19.11 -3.39 -10.46
N CYS A 60 19.69 -4.31 -11.23
CA CYS A 60 20.65 -5.29 -10.74
C CYS A 60 21.87 -5.40 -11.67
N ASP A 61 23.05 -5.19 -11.10
CA ASP A 61 24.36 -5.38 -11.75
C ASP A 61 24.56 -6.86 -12.16
N SER A 62 25.30 -7.06 -13.25
CA SER A 62 25.74 -8.36 -13.77
C SER A 62 26.38 -9.30 -12.73
N ALA A 63 27.02 -8.74 -11.70
CA ALA A 63 27.69 -9.46 -10.61
C ALA A 63 26.80 -9.68 -9.36
N CYS A 64 25.52 -9.31 -9.41
CA CYS A 64 24.59 -9.34 -8.29
C CYS A 64 23.44 -10.34 -8.50
N THR A 65 22.71 -10.64 -7.42
CA THR A 65 21.52 -11.49 -7.43
C THR A 65 20.34 -10.82 -6.70
N VAL A 66 19.15 -10.94 -7.28
CA VAL A 66 17.88 -10.58 -6.64
C VAL A 66 16.93 -11.76 -6.82
N THR A 67 16.46 -12.33 -5.72
CA THR A 67 15.35 -13.29 -5.69
C THR A 67 14.12 -12.55 -5.17
N MET A 68 12.99 -12.68 -5.85
CA MET A 68 11.74 -12.01 -5.51
C MET A 68 10.57 -13.00 -5.51
N ILE A 69 9.70 -12.89 -4.50
CA ILE A 69 8.51 -13.71 -4.31
C ILE A 69 7.43 -12.86 -3.62
N ASN A 70 6.15 -13.23 -3.78
CA ASN A 70 4.99 -12.56 -3.16
C ASN A 70 4.98 -11.02 -3.30
N SER A 71 5.58 -10.47 -4.35
CA SER A 71 5.82 -9.02 -4.47
C SER A 71 5.15 -8.46 -5.72
N ILE A 72 4.54 -7.28 -5.58
CA ILE A 72 3.91 -6.55 -6.68
C ILE A 72 4.89 -5.50 -7.19
N LEU A 73 5.20 -5.52 -8.49
CA LEU A 73 5.83 -4.41 -9.21
C LEU A 73 4.78 -3.89 -10.20
N TRP A 74 4.40 -2.62 -10.10
CA TRP A 74 3.29 -2.11 -10.91
C TRP A 74 3.40 -0.66 -11.37
N GLY A 75 3.66 -0.52 -12.67
CA GLY A 75 3.62 0.76 -13.36
C GLY A 75 4.76 1.66 -12.89
N ASP A 76 5.91 1.04 -12.63
CA ASP A 76 7.20 1.69 -12.57
C ASP A 76 7.66 2.08 -14.00
N SER A 77 8.63 2.99 -14.09
CA SER A 77 8.99 3.64 -15.34
C SER A 77 10.50 3.70 -15.55
N ALA A 78 10.96 3.13 -16.67
CA ALA A 78 12.33 3.26 -17.11
C ALA A 78 12.44 3.24 -18.63
N ALA A 79 13.53 3.81 -19.15
CA ALA A 79 13.87 3.67 -20.56
C ALA A 79 14.22 2.21 -20.91
N LEU A 80 14.71 1.43 -19.92
CA LEU A 80 15.12 0.04 -20.08
C LEU A 80 14.81 -0.78 -18.83
N GLY A 81 13.98 -1.82 -18.99
CA GLY A 81 13.46 -2.64 -17.89
C GLY A 81 12.55 -1.82 -16.99
N ARG A 82 11.29 -1.65 -17.40
CA ARG A 82 10.31 -0.75 -16.75
C ARG A 82 10.16 -1.06 -15.26
N GLU A 83 9.83 -2.32 -14.97
CA GLU A 83 9.76 -2.85 -13.62
C GLU A 83 11.20 -3.28 -13.19
N ILE A 84 11.70 -4.42 -13.69
CA ILE A 84 13.06 -4.93 -13.39
C ILE A 84 14.01 -4.75 -14.57
N CYS A 85 15.26 -4.37 -14.27
CA CYS A 85 16.38 -4.34 -15.21
C CYS A 85 17.63 -5.00 -14.58
N MET A 86 17.87 -6.28 -14.89
CA MET A 86 19.25 -6.78 -14.89
C MET A 86 20.03 -6.00 -15.96
N GLU A 87 21.33 -5.77 -15.82
CA GLU A 87 22.05 -4.89 -16.76
C GLU A 87 22.02 -5.42 -18.22
N ASN A 88 21.17 -4.81 -19.08
CA ASN A 88 21.08 -4.94 -20.57
C ASN A 88 19.87 -5.99 -21.29
N ARG A 89 19.14 -4.78 -21.61
CA ARG A 89 18.22 -4.11 -22.63
C ARG A 89 16.89 -4.70 -23.19
N TYR A 90 15.75 -4.28 -22.60
CA TYR A 90 14.32 -4.60 -22.88
C TYR A 90 13.64 -5.41 -21.75
N GLU A 91 12.33 -5.71 -21.88
CA GLU A 91 11.45 -6.11 -20.77
C GLU A 91 11.89 -7.40 -20.06
N VAL A 92 11.75 -7.39 -18.73
CA VAL A 92 12.69 -7.93 -17.73
C VAL A 92 13.96 -8.54 -18.33
N TYR A 93 14.99 -7.70 -18.43
CA TYR A 93 16.24 -8.06 -19.06
C TYR A 93 16.93 -9.26 -18.41
N VAL A 94 17.67 -10.01 -19.23
CA VAL A 94 18.54 -11.08 -18.78
C VAL A 94 19.84 -11.01 -19.58
N ALA A 95 20.91 -10.57 -18.90
CA ALA A 95 22.18 -10.36 -19.57
C ALA A 95 22.82 -11.66 -20.09
N PRO A 96 23.68 -11.58 -21.12
CA PRO A 96 24.61 -12.65 -21.45
C PRO A 96 25.51 -13.02 -20.25
N GLY A 97 25.09 -14.00 -19.46
CA GLY A 97 25.74 -14.44 -18.21
C GLY A 97 24.87 -14.31 -16.96
N CYS A 98 23.79 -13.52 -16.99
CA CYS A 98 22.75 -13.53 -15.95
C CYS A 98 21.68 -14.58 -16.26
N VAL A 99 20.87 -14.91 -15.26
CA VAL A 99 19.65 -15.73 -15.43
C VAL A 99 18.55 -15.12 -14.58
N LEU A 100 17.45 -14.71 -15.22
CA LEU A 100 16.17 -14.49 -14.54
C LEU A 100 15.35 -15.77 -14.71
N ASN A 101 14.95 -16.38 -13.59
CA ASN A 101 14.06 -17.52 -13.60
C ASN A 101 12.63 -17.01 -13.42
N TRP A 102 11.91 -16.80 -14.52
CA TRP A 102 10.45 -16.65 -14.49
C TRP A 102 9.85 -17.96 -13.95
N GLY A 103 9.39 -17.93 -12.69
CA GLY A 103 8.61 -19.01 -12.10
C GLY A 103 7.16 -19.02 -12.60
N ASP A 104 6.46 -20.12 -12.38
CA ASP A 104 5.01 -20.17 -12.52
C ASP A 104 4.32 -19.27 -11.49
N GLY A 105 3.08 -18.86 -11.76
CA GLY A 105 2.27 -18.06 -10.84
C GLY A 105 2.48 -16.54 -10.88
N ASN A 106 3.33 -16.03 -11.77
CA ASN A 106 3.42 -14.58 -12.03
C ASN A 106 2.12 -14.03 -12.66
N ILE A 107 1.74 -12.80 -12.30
CA ILE A 107 0.45 -12.18 -12.65
C ILE A 107 0.68 -10.89 -13.45
N ASP A 108 0.16 -10.85 -14.68
CA ASP A 108 0.13 -9.66 -15.55
C ASP A 108 -1.31 -9.10 -15.62
N ALA A 109 -1.76 -8.55 -14.49
CA ALA A 109 -3.07 -7.94 -14.31
C ALA A 109 -2.98 -6.80 -13.28
N PHE A 110 -3.89 -5.83 -13.34
CA PHE A 110 -3.87 -4.70 -12.42
C PHE A 110 -4.10 -5.17 -10.96
N PRO A 111 -3.23 -4.84 -9.99
CA PRO A 111 -3.38 -5.25 -8.59
C PRO A 111 -4.56 -4.65 -7.82
N GLU A 112 -5.39 -3.83 -8.47
CA GLU A 112 -6.56 -3.17 -7.87
C GLU A 112 -6.27 -2.45 -6.53
N PHE A 113 -5.21 -1.64 -6.50
CA PHE A 113 -4.86 -0.85 -5.31
C PHE A 113 -5.98 0.11 -4.88
N VAL A 114 -6.21 0.22 -3.58
CA VAL A 114 -7.22 1.09 -2.95
C VAL A 114 -7.16 2.52 -3.47
N LEU A 115 -6.00 3.19 -3.38
CA LEU A 115 -5.86 4.57 -3.84
C LEU A 115 -4.38 4.94 -4.08
N ARG A 116 -3.76 4.38 -5.14
CA ARG A 116 -2.38 4.69 -5.53
C ARG A 116 -2.08 6.21 -5.61
N SER A 117 -3.04 7.03 -6.03
CA SER A 117 -2.90 8.50 -6.10
C SER A 117 -2.77 9.21 -4.74
N LYS A 118 -2.97 8.47 -3.63
CA LYS A 118 -2.72 8.87 -2.24
C LYS A 118 -1.70 7.95 -1.56
N GLN A 119 -0.92 7.21 -2.36
CA GLN A 119 0.04 6.19 -1.91
C GLN A 119 -0.58 5.07 -1.05
N ASP A 120 -1.87 4.79 -1.24
CA ASP A 120 -2.57 3.68 -0.58
C ASP A 120 -2.52 2.43 -1.47
N TYR A 121 -1.60 1.53 -1.13
CA TYR A 121 -1.26 0.33 -1.90
C TYR A 121 -1.83 -0.97 -1.32
N ARG A 122 -2.78 -0.86 -0.37
CA ARG A 122 -3.64 -1.98 0.01
C ARG A 122 -4.43 -2.47 -1.20
N LEU A 123 -4.82 -3.74 -1.20
CA LEU A 123 -5.63 -4.34 -2.26
C LEU A 123 -7.12 -4.02 -2.09
N LEU A 124 -7.88 -4.03 -3.18
CA LEU A 124 -9.35 -4.04 -3.17
C LEU A 124 -9.88 -5.46 -3.33
N TRP A 125 -11.07 -5.72 -2.79
CA TRP A 125 -11.80 -6.96 -3.08
C TRP A 125 -12.13 -7.05 -4.57
N GLY A 126 -11.61 -8.09 -5.23
CA GLY A 126 -11.55 -8.22 -6.68
C GLY A 126 -10.12 -8.32 -7.24
N SER A 127 -9.12 -7.85 -6.46
CA SER A 127 -7.71 -7.88 -6.85
C SER A 127 -7.22 -9.29 -7.20
N PRO A 128 -6.49 -9.46 -8.31
CA PRO A 128 -5.86 -10.73 -8.67
C PRO A 128 -4.68 -11.10 -7.76
N CYS A 129 -4.26 -10.20 -6.86
CA CYS A 129 -3.18 -10.40 -5.91
C CYS A 129 -3.66 -11.01 -4.57
N ILE A 130 -4.96 -11.14 -4.35
CA ILE A 130 -5.54 -11.79 -3.16
C ILE A 130 -5.48 -13.32 -3.29
N ASP A 131 -5.15 -14.04 -2.21
CA ASP A 131 -4.98 -15.51 -2.17
C ASP A 131 -3.94 -16.03 -3.19
N ALA A 132 -3.00 -15.19 -3.64
CA ALA A 132 -2.24 -15.38 -4.88
C ALA A 132 -0.75 -15.74 -4.73
N GLY A 133 -0.14 -15.47 -3.57
CA GLY A 133 1.28 -15.71 -3.27
C GLY A 133 1.66 -17.19 -3.09
N HIS A 134 2.82 -17.47 -2.50
CA HIS A 134 3.34 -18.82 -2.38
C HIS A 134 2.42 -19.73 -1.54
N PRO A 135 2.01 -20.93 -2.03
CA PRO A 135 0.97 -21.74 -1.38
C PRO A 135 1.36 -22.34 -0.02
N ASP A 136 2.66 -22.34 0.33
CA ASP A 136 3.15 -22.78 1.64
C ASP A 136 3.17 -21.65 2.70
N THR A 137 2.71 -20.43 2.35
CA THR A 137 2.65 -19.28 3.25
C THR A 137 1.20 -18.79 3.37
N LEU A 138 0.79 -18.40 4.58
CA LEU A 138 -0.57 -17.95 4.92
C LEU A 138 -0.53 -16.56 5.53
N ASP A 139 -1.59 -15.78 5.33
CA ASP A 139 -1.78 -14.48 5.97
C ASP A 139 -2.39 -14.59 7.39
N PRO A 140 -2.43 -13.49 8.18
CA PRO A 140 -2.93 -13.51 9.56
C PRO A 140 -4.40 -13.96 9.73
N ASP A 141 -5.22 -13.86 8.67
CA ASP A 141 -6.59 -14.37 8.62
C ASP A 141 -6.67 -15.89 8.32
N ASN A 142 -5.53 -16.53 8.04
CA ASN A 142 -5.32 -17.94 7.67
C ASN A 142 -5.74 -18.30 6.23
N THR A 143 -5.93 -17.32 5.34
CA THR A 143 -6.03 -17.55 3.88
C THR A 143 -4.63 -17.68 3.25
N ARG A 144 -4.53 -18.00 1.94
CA ARG A 144 -3.23 -18.12 1.27
C ARG A 144 -2.64 -16.72 1.16
N CYS A 145 -1.33 -16.57 1.39
CA CYS A 145 -0.72 -15.25 1.39
C CYS A 145 -1.02 -14.45 0.10
N ASP A 146 -1.31 -13.18 0.26
CA ASP A 146 -1.46 -12.21 -0.81
C ASP A 146 -0.11 -11.87 -1.46
N MET A 147 -0.15 -11.15 -2.59
CA MET A 147 1.05 -10.49 -3.13
C MET A 147 1.10 -9.01 -2.72
N GLY A 148 2.31 -8.52 -2.43
CA GLY A 148 2.58 -7.13 -2.08
C GLY A 148 2.89 -6.95 -0.58
N ALA A 149 3.02 -5.69 -0.17
CA ALA A 149 3.31 -5.32 1.22
C ALA A 149 2.07 -5.21 2.13
N TYR A 150 0.88 -5.58 1.64
CA TYR A 150 -0.39 -5.48 2.35
C TYR A 150 -1.33 -6.61 1.94
N TYR A 151 -1.65 -7.50 2.88
CA TYR A 151 -2.75 -8.46 2.70
C TYR A 151 -4.12 -7.80 2.86
N PHE A 152 -5.13 -8.44 2.31
CA PHE A 152 -6.54 -8.12 2.47
C PHE A 152 -7.13 -9.01 3.57
N ASP A 153 -7.47 -8.47 4.74
CA ASP A 153 -8.09 -9.25 5.83
C ASP A 153 -9.47 -9.80 5.41
N GLN A 154 -9.56 -11.12 5.24
CA GLN A 154 -10.78 -11.82 4.85
C GLN A 154 -11.64 -12.30 6.04
N THR A 155 -11.28 -11.97 7.28
CA THR A 155 -12.01 -12.41 8.49
C THR A 155 -13.46 -11.94 8.52
N GLU A 156 -13.71 -10.67 8.16
CA GLU A 156 -15.04 -10.05 8.19
C GLU A 156 -15.51 -9.64 6.78
N TYR A 157 -16.81 -9.78 6.51
CA TYR A 157 -17.39 -9.57 5.18
C TYR A 157 -17.58 -8.08 4.81
N MET A 158 -17.37 -7.18 5.76
CA MET A 158 -17.47 -5.73 5.59
C MET A 158 -16.13 -5.09 5.98
N THR A 159 -15.46 -4.43 5.03
CA THR A 159 -14.11 -3.86 5.22
C THR A 159 -14.13 -2.33 5.09
N LEU A 160 -13.30 -1.64 5.88
CA LEU A 160 -13.19 -0.19 5.97
C LEU A 160 -11.71 0.25 5.85
N TYR A 161 -11.39 0.97 4.79
CA TYR A 161 -10.10 1.64 4.66
C TYR A 161 -10.26 3.15 4.68
N LEU A 162 -9.39 3.83 5.42
CA LEU A 162 -9.24 5.28 5.36
C LEU A 162 -7.92 5.62 4.69
N SER A 163 -7.97 6.48 3.67
CA SER A 163 -6.82 7.01 2.93
C SER A 163 -6.76 8.54 3.16
N PRO A 164 -5.99 9.05 4.13
CA PRO A 164 -5.89 10.49 4.36
C PRO A 164 -5.13 11.20 3.23
N ASP A 165 -5.43 12.48 3.01
CA ASP A 165 -4.70 13.34 2.07
C ASP A 165 -3.23 13.59 2.47
N GLY A 166 -2.94 13.43 3.77
CA GLY A 166 -1.61 13.57 4.35
C GLY A 166 -1.67 13.49 5.88
N ALA A 167 -0.52 13.22 6.51
CA ALA A 167 -0.43 13.07 7.97
C ALA A 167 -0.21 14.39 8.74
N VAL A 168 -0.30 15.55 8.07
CA VAL A 168 -0.03 16.87 8.66
C VAL A 168 -1.04 17.90 8.15
N VAL A 169 -1.58 18.72 9.05
CA VAL A 169 -2.53 19.81 8.76
C VAL A 169 -2.30 21.00 9.70
N VAL A 170 -2.77 22.19 9.32
CA VAL A 170 -2.69 23.41 10.15
C VAL A 170 -4.06 23.80 10.73
N PRO A 171 -4.14 24.53 11.86
CA PRO A 171 -5.36 25.16 12.32
C PRO A 171 -5.97 26.06 11.23
N GLY A 172 -7.28 25.91 10.99
CA GLY A 172 -8.00 26.54 9.87
C GLY A 172 -7.90 25.78 8.54
N GLY A 173 -7.10 24.72 8.47
CA GLY A 173 -6.97 23.85 7.28
C GLY A 173 -8.07 22.80 7.16
N LEU A 174 -7.98 22.00 6.09
CA LEU A 174 -8.86 20.86 5.83
C LEU A 174 -8.08 19.55 6.02
N LEU A 175 -8.65 18.63 6.81
CA LEU A 175 -8.24 17.22 6.81
C LEU A 175 -9.13 16.48 5.79
N GLY A 176 -8.57 16.14 4.64
CA GLY A 176 -9.21 15.28 3.64
C GLY A 176 -8.96 13.80 3.91
N VAL A 177 -10.01 12.97 3.77
CA VAL A 177 -9.96 11.51 3.98
C VAL A 177 -10.82 10.83 2.93
N THR A 178 -10.26 9.86 2.20
CA THR A 178 -11.05 8.95 1.37
C THR A 178 -11.44 7.73 2.19
N TYR A 179 -12.74 7.49 2.32
CA TYR A 179 -13.31 6.26 2.86
C TYR A 179 -13.48 5.29 1.71
N THR A 180 -12.90 4.10 1.82
CA THR A 180 -13.28 2.93 1.03
C THR A 180 -14.07 2.00 1.94
N VAL A 181 -15.28 1.60 1.54
CA VAL A 181 -16.07 0.60 2.26
C VAL A 181 -16.48 -0.49 1.29
N ILE A 182 -16.24 -1.74 1.67
CA ILE A 182 -16.41 -2.93 0.84
C ILE A 182 -17.43 -3.83 1.51
N ASN A 183 -18.47 -4.25 0.78
CA ASN A 183 -19.34 -5.35 1.17
C ASN A 183 -19.01 -6.58 0.32
N ARG A 184 -18.45 -7.63 0.93
CA ARG A 184 -18.13 -8.93 0.31
C ARG A 184 -19.25 -9.96 0.49
N TRP A 185 -20.39 -9.57 1.08
CA TRP A 185 -21.54 -10.45 1.21
C TRP A 185 -22.42 -10.34 -0.03
N ALA A 186 -22.88 -11.49 -0.52
CA ALA A 186 -23.89 -11.62 -1.58
C ALA A 186 -25.30 -11.13 -1.20
N GLN A 187 -25.44 -10.26 -0.18
CA GLN A 187 -26.68 -9.58 0.24
C GLN A 187 -26.39 -8.10 0.58
N PRO A 188 -27.39 -7.19 0.52
CA PRO A 188 -27.17 -5.78 0.80
C PRO A 188 -27.05 -5.52 2.31
N GLU A 189 -25.86 -5.13 2.79
CA GLU A 189 -25.60 -4.90 4.21
C GLU A 189 -26.00 -3.49 4.66
N THR A 190 -26.56 -3.36 5.88
CA THR A 190 -27.02 -2.11 6.50
C THR A 190 -26.31 -1.85 7.84
N PHE A 191 -25.28 -1.02 7.77
CA PHE A 191 -24.39 -0.67 8.87
C PHE A 191 -24.49 0.81 9.25
N TRP A 192 -23.84 1.16 10.36
CA TRP A 192 -23.63 2.53 10.82
C TRP A 192 -22.14 2.87 10.71
N VAL A 193 -21.83 4.09 10.26
CA VAL A 193 -20.49 4.68 10.36
C VAL A 193 -20.47 5.61 11.57
N GLN A 194 -19.49 5.43 12.46
CA GLN A 194 -19.16 6.41 13.50
C GLN A 194 -17.67 6.72 13.46
N THR A 195 -17.33 8.01 13.44
CA THR A 195 -15.96 8.49 13.35
C THR A 195 -15.65 9.47 14.47
N GLU A 196 -14.51 9.24 15.09
CA GLU A 196 -14.03 9.91 16.28
C GLU A 196 -12.57 10.35 16.11
N VAL A 197 -12.23 11.50 16.69
CA VAL A 197 -10.89 12.06 16.71
C VAL A 197 -10.45 12.24 18.15
N GLN A 198 -9.38 11.54 18.54
CA GLN A 198 -8.75 11.68 19.84
C GLN A 198 -7.79 12.89 19.83
N LEU A 199 -7.88 13.71 20.88
CA LEU A 199 -7.13 14.96 21.02
C LEU A 199 -5.75 14.74 21.69
N PRO A 200 -4.72 15.57 21.42
CA PRO A 200 -3.39 15.45 22.03
C PRO A 200 -3.38 15.52 23.56
N GLY A 201 -4.33 16.27 24.14
CA GLY A 201 -4.51 16.40 25.59
C GLY A 201 -5.42 15.33 26.22
N GLY A 202 -5.84 14.32 25.44
CA GLY A 202 -6.90 13.39 25.82
C GLY A 202 -8.30 13.95 25.56
N GLY A 203 -9.30 13.07 25.66
CA GLY A 203 -10.66 13.34 25.21
C GLY A 203 -10.85 13.07 23.71
N THR A 204 -12.12 12.97 23.31
CA THR A 204 -12.54 12.52 21.97
C THR A 204 -13.62 13.44 21.42
N LEU A 205 -13.54 13.76 20.13
CA LEU A 205 -14.53 14.50 19.38
C LEU A 205 -15.16 13.58 18.32
N ASN A 206 -16.49 13.45 18.30
CA ASN A 206 -17.18 12.84 17.16
C ASN A 206 -17.09 13.79 15.95
N VAL A 207 -16.78 13.24 14.77
CA VAL A 207 -16.69 13.98 13.50
C VAL A 207 -17.58 13.43 12.38
N ILE A 208 -18.13 12.22 12.52
CA ILE A 208 -19.20 11.64 11.68
C ILE A 208 -20.08 10.75 12.56
N GLY A 209 -21.41 10.82 12.37
CA GLY A 209 -22.34 9.80 12.82
C GLY A 209 -22.61 9.73 14.34
N PRO A 210 -23.19 8.62 14.83
CA PRO A 210 -23.47 7.37 14.10
C PRO A 210 -24.55 7.52 13.02
N ASP A 211 -24.11 7.49 11.75
CA ASP A 211 -24.98 7.66 10.57
C ASP A 211 -25.20 6.30 9.90
N ARG A 212 -26.43 6.01 9.47
CA ARG A 212 -26.84 4.72 8.89
C ARG A 212 -26.70 4.74 7.36
N TYR A 213 -26.09 3.68 6.83
CA TYR A 213 -25.91 3.44 5.39
C TYR A 213 -26.38 2.03 5.01
N THR A 214 -26.50 1.79 3.70
CA THR A 214 -26.71 0.45 3.14
C THR A 214 -25.85 0.33 1.87
N LEU A 215 -25.09 -0.76 1.73
CA LEU A 215 -24.38 -1.08 0.49
C LEU A 215 -25.12 -2.21 -0.27
N PRO A 216 -25.02 -2.25 -1.61
CA PRO A 216 -25.43 -3.41 -2.40
C PRO A 216 -24.62 -4.67 -2.06
N PRO A 217 -25.05 -5.87 -2.50
CA PRO A 217 -24.22 -7.07 -2.52
C PRO A 217 -22.92 -6.85 -3.29
N ASP A 218 -21.84 -7.51 -2.86
CA ASP A 218 -20.58 -7.63 -3.62
C ASP A 218 -20.06 -6.30 -4.18
N PHE A 219 -20.04 -5.24 -3.34
CA PHE A 219 -19.91 -3.86 -3.77
C PHE A 219 -18.90 -3.03 -2.95
N THR A 220 -17.98 -2.40 -3.66
CA THR A 220 -17.02 -1.42 -3.13
C THR A 220 -17.51 0.01 -3.41
N VAL A 221 -17.52 0.87 -2.39
CA VAL A 221 -17.73 2.33 -2.55
C VAL A 221 -16.51 3.11 -2.09
N GLN A 222 -16.19 4.20 -2.79
CA GLN A 222 -15.24 5.21 -2.33
C GLN A 222 -15.92 6.57 -2.15
N ARG A 223 -15.62 7.26 -1.04
CA ARG A 223 -16.13 8.59 -0.70
C ARG A 223 -15.04 9.45 -0.07
N TYR A 224 -14.65 10.50 -0.77
CA TYR A 224 -13.80 11.56 -0.24
C TYR A 224 -14.62 12.52 0.63
N LEU A 225 -14.16 12.78 1.84
CA LEU A 225 -14.75 13.68 2.83
C LEU A 225 -13.68 14.65 3.35
N THR A 226 -14.11 15.84 3.81
CA THR A 226 -13.21 16.87 4.36
C THR A 226 -13.71 17.40 5.69
N HIS A 227 -12.81 17.52 6.66
CA HIS A 227 -13.11 18.09 7.98
C HIS A 227 -12.37 19.42 8.16
N ASN A 228 -13.08 20.46 8.57
CA ASN A 228 -12.45 21.73 8.97
C ASN A 228 -11.72 21.55 10.30
N VAL A 229 -10.42 21.80 10.32
CA VAL A 229 -9.62 21.85 11.55
C VAL A 229 -9.82 23.24 12.18
N PRO A 230 -10.37 23.37 13.40
CA PRO A 230 -10.64 24.69 13.97
C PRO A 230 -9.37 25.54 14.15
N MET A 231 -9.49 26.86 14.00
CA MET A 231 -8.38 27.82 14.28
C MET A 231 -7.82 27.71 15.71
N GLY A 232 -8.62 27.22 16.66
CA GLY A 232 -8.24 26.97 18.05
C GLY A 232 -7.91 25.50 18.36
N ALA A 233 -7.68 24.65 17.35
CA ALA A 233 -7.27 23.28 17.57
C ALA A 233 -5.90 23.22 18.28
N PRO A 234 -5.76 22.47 19.39
CA PRO A 234 -4.46 22.21 20.02
C PRO A 234 -3.42 21.69 19.02
N LEU A 235 -2.17 22.13 19.12
CA LEU A 235 -1.09 21.56 18.33
C LEU A 235 -0.67 20.20 18.92
N GLY A 236 -0.25 19.27 18.07
CA GLY A 236 0.25 17.95 18.46
C GLY A 236 -0.33 16.80 17.64
N LEU A 237 -0.16 15.58 18.17
CA LEU A 237 -0.59 14.33 17.57
C LEU A 237 -2.04 14.01 17.90
N TYR A 238 -2.84 13.76 16.87
CA TYR A 238 -4.22 13.29 16.92
C TYR A 238 -4.31 11.86 16.38
N ALA A 239 -5.31 11.12 16.82
CA ALA A 239 -5.69 9.85 16.19
C ALA A 239 -7.11 9.95 15.63
N TYR A 240 -7.25 9.74 14.33
CA TYR A 240 -8.54 9.66 13.63
C TYR A 240 -8.95 8.19 13.57
N ARG A 241 -10.14 7.84 14.07
CA ARG A 241 -10.65 6.46 14.20
C ARG A 241 -12.06 6.38 13.66
N SER A 242 -12.32 5.49 12.70
CA SER A 242 -13.67 5.22 12.20
C SER A 242 -14.02 3.75 12.37
N ARG A 243 -15.29 3.47 12.62
CA ARG A 243 -15.84 2.12 12.76
C ARG A 243 -17.04 1.93 11.86
N ILE A 244 -17.24 0.71 11.38
CA ILE A 244 -18.47 0.24 10.75
C ILE A 244 -19.05 -0.94 11.53
N GLY A 245 -20.37 -1.03 11.62
CA GLY A 245 -21.02 -2.07 12.42
C GLY A 245 -22.52 -1.87 12.62
N VAL A 246 -23.12 -2.66 13.52
CA VAL A 246 -24.51 -2.54 13.97
C VAL A 246 -24.54 -2.24 15.47
N PRO A 247 -24.91 -1.01 15.88
CA PRO A 247 -24.95 -0.63 17.29
C PRO A 247 -25.90 -1.51 18.12
N PRO A 248 -25.60 -1.75 19.42
CA PRO A 248 -24.53 -1.11 20.20
C PRO A 248 -23.23 -1.93 20.32
N PHE A 249 -23.17 -3.17 19.82
CA PHE A 249 -22.07 -4.11 20.13
C PHE A 249 -21.39 -4.77 18.93
N MET A 250 -22.01 -4.77 17.74
CA MET A 250 -21.42 -5.40 16.56
C MET A 250 -20.57 -4.36 15.84
N ILE A 251 -19.26 -4.60 15.76
CA ILE A 251 -18.31 -3.90 14.89
C ILE A 251 -17.92 -4.92 13.83
N TYR A 252 -17.98 -4.54 12.55
CA TYR A 252 -17.44 -5.35 11.46
C TYR A 252 -15.97 -5.02 11.21
N ASP A 253 -15.65 -3.72 11.18
CA ASP A 253 -14.28 -3.23 10.98
C ASP A 253 -14.08 -1.87 11.66
N GLU A 254 -12.84 -1.60 12.03
CA GLU A 254 -12.36 -0.37 12.64
C GLU A 254 -10.98 -0.02 12.10
N TYR A 255 -10.88 1.17 11.50
CA TYR A 255 -9.61 1.68 10.98
C TYR A 255 -9.24 3.01 11.63
N HIS A 256 -7.95 3.20 11.92
CA HIS A 256 -7.43 4.44 12.49
C HIS A 256 -6.10 4.88 11.86
N PHE A 257 -5.86 6.19 11.81
CA PHE A 257 -4.57 6.76 11.41
C PHE A 257 -4.16 7.95 12.29
N PRO A 258 -2.85 8.15 12.53
CA PRO A 258 -2.33 9.35 13.19
C PRO A 258 -2.28 10.54 12.23
N PHE A 259 -2.54 11.75 12.73
CA PHE A 259 -2.20 12.99 12.02
C PHE A 259 -1.74 14.09 12.99
N TRP A 260 -0.92 15.01 12.51
CA TRP A 260 -0.42 16.13 13.29
C TRP A 260 -1.15 17.44 12.94
N VAL A 261 -1.57 18.17 13.96
CA VAL A 261 -1.90 19.60 13.82
C VAL A 261 -0.66 20.41 14.19
N VAL A 262 -0.09 21.14 13.23
CA VAL A 262 1.14 21.92 13.38
C VAL A 262 0.89 23.41 13.23
N ALA A 263 1.83 24.24 13.68
CA ALA A 263 1.76 25.68 13.44
C ALA A 263 1.88 25.99 11.93
N PRO A 264 1.21 27.06 11.42
CA PRO A 264 1.42 27.57 10.06
C PRO A 264 2.84 28.10 9.80
#